data_AF-A0A089NQI4-F1
#
_entry.id   AF-A0A089NQI4-F1
#
_cell.length_a   1.000
_cell.length_b   1.000
_cell.length_c   1.000
_cell.angle_alpha   90.00
_cell.angle_beta   90.00
_cell.angle_gamma   90.00
#
_symmetry.space_group_name_H-M   'P 1'
#
loop_
_entity.id
_entity.type
_entity.pdbx_description
1 polymer ?
#
loop_
_entity_poly.entity_id
_entity_poly.type
_entity_poly.pdbx_seq_one_letter_code
_entity_poly.pdbx_strand_id
1 'polypeptide(L)'
;MSRMMHSLARSTPVTLAVITVLIAAFVAAAVSLFKLTVGGAIALYFVVWWTLLFAVLPLRNQPETRPTHVVPGQDPGAPAAPRLREKAIWTTLVAGAAFLIALAVFPLAGL
;
A
#
# COMPACT_ATOMS: atom_id res chain seq x y z
N MET A 1 17.95 0.83 -5.17
CA MET A 1 16.73 1.38 -4.53
C MET A 1 16.66 2.84 -4.92
N SER A 2 15.59 3.34 -5.56
CA SER A 2 15.60 4.70 -6.12
C SER A 2 15.82 5.72 -4.99
N ARG A 3 16.70 6.71 -5.22
CA ARG A 3 16.97 7.77 -4.24
C ARG A 3 15.67 8.46 -3.78
N MET A 4 14.67 8.50 -4.66
CA MET A 4 13.33 9.03 -4.39
C MET A 4 12.61 8.37 -3.20
N MET A 5 12.62 7.04 -3.06
CA MET A 5 11.87 6.38 -1.97
C MET A 5 12.46 6.71 -0.59
N HIS A 6 13.78 6.81 -0.48
CA HIS A 6 14.45 7.18 0.77
C HIS A 6 14.22 8.64 1.16
N SER A 7 14.07 9.55 0.18
CA SER A 7 13.70 10.95 0.44
C SER A 7 12.23 11.10 0.85
N LEU A 8 11.29 10.40 0.20
CA LEU A 8 9.87 10.45 0.57
C LEU A 8 9.59 9.79 1.93
N ALA A 9 10.34 8.75 2.28
CA ALA A 9 10.19 8.00 3.53
C ALA A 9 10.94 8.61 4.73
N ARG A 10 11.45 9.85 4.64
CA ARG A 10 12.05 10.56 5.79
C ARG A 10 11.02 11.28 6.66
N SER A 11 10.05 11.98 6.06
CA SER A 11 9.02 12.77 6.77
C SER A 11 7.63 12.11 6.77
N THR A 12 7.14 11.68 7.94
CA THR A 12 5.81 11.05 8.10
C THR A 12 4.67 11.83 7.44
N PRO A 13 4.56 13.17 7.51
CA PRO A 13 3.48 13.90 6.85
C PRO A 13 3.52 13.79 5.32
N VAL A 14 4.71 13.76 4.73
CA VAL A 14 4.85 13.66 3.27
C VAL A 14 4.41 12.29 2.76
N THR A 15 4.73 11.22 3.50
CA THR A 15 4.25 9.89 3.13
C THR A 15 2.73 9.81 3.16
N LEU A 16 2.11 10.40 4.19
CA LEU A 16 0.65 10.46 4.27
C LEU A 16 0.06 11.28 3.11
N ALA A 17 0.60 12.47 2.83
CA ALA A 17 0.16 13.31 1.73
C ALA A 17 0.23 12.58 0.38
N VAL A 18 1.34 11.88 0.12
CA VAL A 18 1.53 11.11 -1.12
C VAL A 18 0.50 9.98 -1.24
N ILE A 19 0.28 9.23 -0.15
CA ILE A 19 -0.74 8.16 -0.14
C ILE A 19 -2.12 8.76 -0.39
N THR A 20 -2.49 9.83 0.31
CA THR A 20 -3.79 10.51 0.12
C THR A 20 -4.00 10.95 -1.32
N VAL A 21 -2.98 11.56 -1.94
CA VAL A 21 -3.05 11.99 -3.35
C VAL A 21 -3.20 10.80 -4.30
N LEU A 22 -2.46 9.71 -4.08
CA LEU A 22 -2.58 8.50 -4.89
C LEU A 22 -3.97 7.86 -4.78
N ILE A 23 -4.49 7.74 -3.56
CA ILE A 23 -5.83 7.20 -3.32
C ILE A 23 -6.88 8.07 -4.01
N ALA A 24 -6.80 9.40 -3.84
CA ALA A 24 -7.72 10.32 -4.50
C ALA A 24 -7.66 10.19 -6.02
N ALA A 25 -6.47 10.03 -6.61
CA ALA A 25 -6.29 9.81 -8.04
C ALA A 25 -6.94 8.50 -8.52
N PHE A 26 -6.75 7.39 -7.83
CA PHE A 26 -7.37 6.10 -8.19
C PHE A 26 -8.90 6.13 -8.04
N VAL A 27 -9.42 6.76 -6.99
CA VAL A 27 -10.86 6.94 -6.79
C VAL A 27 -11.44 7.83 -7.88
N ALA A 28 -10.80 8.96 -8.19
CA ALA A 28 -11.24 9.86 -9.25
C ALA A 28 -11.23 9.15 -10.63
N ALA A 29 -10.21 8.35 -10.91
CA ALA A 29 -10.15 7.54 -12.13
C ALA A 29 -11.29 6.52 -12.19
N ALA A 30 -11.60 5.82 -11.09
CA ALA A 30 -12.70 4.87 -11.05
C ALA A 30 -14.07 5.53 -11.28
N VAL A 31 -14.32 6.67 -10.64
CA VAL A 31 -15.58 7.42 -10.81
C VAL A 31 -15.71 7.95 -12.24
N SER A 32 -14.64 8.49 -12.82
CA SER A 32 -14.69 9.12 -14.15
C SER A 32 -14.70 8.12 -15.31
N LEU A 33 -13.91 7.04 -15.24
CA LEU A 33 -13.80 6.06 -16.32
C LEU A 33 -14.86 4.97 -16.24
N PHE A 34 -15.24 4.53 -15.03
CA PHE A 34 -16.08 3.34 -14.81
C PHE A 34 -17.46 3.66 -14.22
N LYS A 35 -17.79 4.94 -14.01
CA LYS A 35 -19.10 5.41 -13.49
C LYS A 35 -19.48 4.78 -12.13
N LEU A 36 -18.50 4.54 -11.26
CA LEU A 36 -18.77 4.14 -9.88
C LEU A 36 -19.29 5.32 -9.06
N THR A 37 -20.07 5.05 -8.02
CA THR A 37 -20.33 6.06 -6.99
C THR A 37 -19.06 6.34 -6.19
N VAL A 38 -18.95 7.53 -5.60
CA VAL A 38 -17.80 7.88 -4.76
C VAL A 38 -17.69 6.93 -3.57
N GLY A 39 -18.82 6.58 -2.94
CA GLY A 39 -18.88 5.65 -1.82
C GLY A 39 -18.44 4.24 -2.21
N GLY A 40 -18.98 3.70 -3.31
CA GLY A 40 -18.62 2.38 -3.83
C GLY A 40 -17.14 2.28 -4.23
N ALA A 41 -16.62 3.30 -4.91
CA ALA A 41 -15.21 3.37 -5.29
C ALA A 41 -14.27 3.36 -4.06
N ILE A 42 -14.60 4.15 -3.02
CA ILE A 42 -13.81 4.18 -1.78
C ILE A 42 -13.89 2.84 -1.05
N ALA A 43 -15.09 2.28 -0.89
CA ALA A 43 -15.29 1.04 -0.16
C ALA A 43 -14.58 -0.14 -0.83
N LEU A 44 -14.74 -0.29 -2.15
CA LEU A 44 -14.08 -1.34 -2.91
C LEU A 44 -12.56 -1.18 -2.89
N TYR A 45 -12.07 0.04 -3.13
CA TYR A 45 -10.64 0.31 -3.07
C TYR A 45 -10.05 0.02 -1.68
N PHE A 46 -10.76 0.38 -0.61
CA PHE A 46 -10.35 0.09 0.76
C PHE A 46 -10.22 -1.41 1.04
N VAL A 47 -11.20 -2.22 0.62
CA VAL A 47 -11.15 -3.68 0.78
C VAL A 47 -9.97 -4.27 0.01
N VAL A 48 -9.80 -3.89 -1.26
CA VAL A 48 -8.68 -4.35 -2.11
C VAL A 48 -7.33 -3.96 -1.49
N TRP A 49 -7.21 -2.72 -1.04
CA TRP A 49 -6.01 -2.20 -0.39
C TRP A 49 -5.68 -2.95 0.90
N TRP A 50 -6.70 -3.19 1.75
CA TRP A 50 -6.53 -3.91 3.01
C TRP A 50 -6.06 -5.35 2.79
N THR A 51 -6.66 -6.06 1.84
CA THR A 51 -6.25 -7.43 1.49
C THR A 51 -4.81 -7.47 0.96
N LEU A 52 -4.44 -6.53 0.07
CA LEU A 52 -3.11 -6.50 -0.52
C LEU A 52 -2.02 -6.00 0.43
N LEU A 53 -2.37 -5.27 1.49
CA LEU A 53 -1.44 -4.89 2.54
C LEU A 53 -0.75 -6.14 3.10
N PHE A 54 -1.52 -7.16 3.47
CA PHE A 54 -0.98 -8.42 4.00
C PHE A 54 -0.15 -9.19 2.98
N ALA A 55 -0.49 -9.10 1.69
CA ALA A 55 0.30 -9.73 0.63
C ALA A 55 1.66 -9.02 0.41
N VAL A 56 1.73 -7.69 0.60
CA VAL A 56 2.94 -6.89 0.40
C VAL A 56 3.84 -6.88 1.63
N LEU A 57 3.27 -7.02 2.85
CA LEU A 57 4.02 -7.01 4.10
C LEU A 57 5.22 -7.98 4.18
N PRO A 58 5.16 -9.25 3.74
CA PRO A 58 6.28 -10.18 3.87
C PRO A 58 7.42 -9.90 2.89
N LEU A 59 7.19 -9.07 1.87
CA LEU A 59 8.18 -8.82 0.83
C LEU A 59 9.40 -8.09 1.40
N ARG A 60 10.58 -8.64 1.07
CA ARG A 60 11.90 -8.02 1.33
C ARG A 60 12.20 -7.79 2.81
N ASN A 61 11.59 -8.57 3.69
CA ASN A 61 12.02 -8.66 5.08
C ASN A 61 13.36 -9.38 5.17
N GLN A 62 14.25 -8.88 6.03
CA GLN A 62 15.46 -9.56 6.44
C GLN A 62 15.45 -9.71 7.95
N PRO A 63 15.67 -10.93 8.48
CA PRO A 63 15.74 -11.14 9.92
C PRO A 63 16.96 -10.42 10.50
N GLU A 64 16.89 -10.06 11.78
CA GLU A 64 18.05 -9.56 12.52
C GLU A 64 19.09 -10.68 12.67
N THR A 65 20.32 -10.40 12.25
CA THR A 65 21.43 -11.38 12.26
C THR A 65 22.50 -11.04 13.28
N ARG A 66 22.46 -9.84 13.87
CA ARG A 66 23.41 -9.43 14.91
C ARG A 66 22.91 -9.84 16.28
N PRO A 67 23.61 -10.74 17.00
CA PRO A 67 23.18 -11.20 18.33
C PRO A 67 23.00 -10.07 19.34
N THR A 68 23.72 -8.96 19.18
CA THR A 68 23.64 -7.78 20.07
C THR A 68 22.36 -6.96 19.92
N HIS A 69 21.59 -7.15 18.85
CA HIS A 69 20.34 -6.41 18.58
C HIS A 69 19.09 -7.25 18.89
N VAL A 70 19.26 -8.54 19.15
CA VAL A 70 18.16 -9.46 19.49
C VAL A 70 17.78 -9.28 20.96
N VAL A 71 16.51 -9.00 21.22
CA VAL A 71 15.95 -8.81 22.57
C VAL A 71 15.39 -10.14 23.09
N PRO A 72 15.50 -10.47 24.41
CA PRO A 72 14.90 -11.69 24.95
C PRO A 72 13.40 -11.80 24.62
N GLY A 73 12.98 -12.95 24.07
CA GLY A 73 11.60 -13.18 23.63
C GLY A 73 11.26 -12.67 22.22
N GLN A 74 12.23 -12.11 21.48
CA GLN A 74 12.01 -11.71 20.08
C GLN A 74 11.89 -12.94 19.18
N ASP A 75 10.88 -12.95 18.30
CA ASP A 75 10.71 -13.98 17.27
C ASP A 75 11.92 -13.95 16.31
N PRO A 76 12.64 -15.07 16.09
CA PRO A 76 13.75 -15.17 15.15
C PRO A 76 13.41 -14.70 13.72
N GLY A 77 12.13 -14.76 13.33
CA GLY A 77 11.65 -14.29 12.03
C GLY A 77 11.36 -12.80 11.95
N ALA A 78 11.43 -12.05 13.05
CA ALA A 78 11.03 -10.64 13.03
C ALA A 78 11.99 -9.79 12.18
N PRO A 79 11.47 -8.90 11.32
CA PRO A 79 12.32 -8.11 10.43
C PRO A 79 13.16 -7.08 11.21
N ALA A 80 14.46 -7.02 10.93
CA ALA A 80 15.38 -6.03 11.52
C ALA A 80 14.93 -4.57 11.24
N ALA A 81 14.37 -4.34 10.04
CA ALA A 81 13.82 -3.05 9.64
C ALA A 81 12.44 -3.27 8.96
N PRO A 82 11.32 -2.98 9.64
CA PRO A 82 9.97 -3.22 9.10
C PRO A 82 9.62 -2.36 7.87
N ARG A 83 10.26 -1.20 7.72
CA ARG A 83 10.10 -0.26 6.57
C ARG A 83 8.64 0.02 6.18
N LEU A 84 7.77 0.15 7.18
CA LEU A 84 6.30 0.24 7.01
C LEU A 84 5.86 1.35 6.03
N ARG A 85 6.56 2.48 6.03
CA ARG A 85 6.24 3.62 5.16
C ARG A 85 6.45 3.33 3.69
N GLU A 86 7.52 2.63 3.35
CA GLU A 86 7.77 2.21 1.96
C GLU A 86 6.74 1.17 1.52
N LYS A 87 6.39 0.24 2.42
CA LYS A 87 5.38 -0.79 2.17
C LYS A 87 4.00 -0.17 1.94
N ALA A 88 3.60 0.84 2.71
CA ALA A 88 2.33 1.54 2.50
C ALA A 88 2.23 2.21 1.12
N ILE A 89 3.31 2.81 0.63
CA ILE A 89 3.36 3.37 -0.74
C ILE A 89 3.22 2.26 -1.78
N TRP A 90 3.97 1.16 -1.62
CA TRP A 90 3.87 0.00 -2.52
C TRP A 90 2.48 -0.62 -2.52
N THR A 91 1.88 -0.83 -1.35
CA THR A 91 0.51 -1.35 -1.21
C THR A 91 -0.48 -0.45 -1.93
N THR A 92 -0.35 0.87 -1.82
CA THR A 92 -1.24 1.83 -2.51
C THR A 92 -1.14 1.70 -4.03
N LEU A 93 0.07 1.53 -4.57
CA LEU A 93 0.29 1.36 -6.01
C LEU A 93 -0.18 -0.01 -6.52
N VAL A 94 0.17 -1.09 -5.81
CA VAL A 94 -0.24 -2.45 -6.18
C VAL A 94 -1.75 -2.61 -6.09
N ALA A 95 -2.38 -2.05 -5.05
CA ALA A 95 -3.82 -2.03 -4.90
C ALA A 95 -4.50 -1.16 -5.97
N GLY A 96 -3.93 -0.01 -6.32
CA GLY A 96 -4.39 0.82 -7.43
C GLY A 96 -4.41 0.08 -8.75
N ALA A 97 -3.33 -0.63 -9.07
CA ALA A 97 -3.25 -1.45 -10.27
C ALA A 97 -4.29 -2.59 -10.25
N ALA A 98 -4.36 -3.35 -9.17
CA ALA A 98 -5.30 -4.47 -9.03
C ALA A 98 -6.77 -3.99 -9.10
N PHE A 99 -7.08 -2.87 -8.47
CA PHE A 99 -8.39 -2.24 -8.51
C PHE A 99 -8.80 -1.82 -9.92
N LEU A 100 -7.93 -1.11 -10.66
CA LEU A 100 -8.22 -0.71 -12.04
C LEU A 100 -8.35 -1.91 -12.98
N ILE A 101 -7.52 -2.94 -12.81
CA ILE A 101 -7.66 -4.20 -13.56
C ILE A 101 -9.00 -4.87 -13.26
N ALA A 102 -9.40 -4.94 -11.99
CA ALA A 102 -10.69 -5.52 -11.62
C ALA A 102 -11.86 -4.74 -12.23
N LEU A 103 -11.82 -3.41 -12.23
CA LEU A 103 -12.85 -2.58 -12.89
C LEU A 103 -12.88 -2.74 -14.42
N ALA A 104 -11.73 -2.97 -15.05
CA ALA A 104 -11.65 -3.21 -16.49
C ALA A 104 -12.22 -4.58 -16.89
N VAL A 105 -12.05 -5.60 -16.03
CA VAL A 105 -12.55 -6.96 -16.28
C VAL A 105 -14.02 -7.10 -15.88
N PHE A 106 -14.43 -6.47 -14.78
CA PHE A 106 -15.77 -6.56 -14.23
C PHE A 106 -16.49 -5.21 -14.36
N PRO A 107 -17.55 -5.10 -15.20
CA PRO A 107 -18.31 -3.87 -15.34
C PRO A 107 -19.16 -3.63 -14.09
N LEU A 108 -18.60 -2.89 -13.13
CA LEU A 108 -19.20 -2.58 -11.83
C LEU A 108 -19.84 -1.18 -11.80
N ALA A 109 -20.41 -0.75 -12.94
CA ALA A 109 -20.99 0.59 -13.06
C ALA A 109 -22.14 0.78 -12.04
N GLY A 110 -22.15 1.92 -11.34
CA GLY A 110 -23.19 2.26 -10.37
C GLY A 110 -23.04 1.62 -8.98
N LEU A 111 -21.93 0.94 -8.69
CA LEU A 111 -21.60 0.41 -7.37
C LEU A 111 -21.28 1.51 -6.34
#